data_AF-A0A415RHF1-F1
#
_entry.id   AF-A0A415RHF1-F1
#
_cell.length_a   1.000
_cell.length_b   1.000
_cell.length_c   1.000
_cell.angle_alpha   90.00
_cell.angle_beta   90.00
_cell.angle_gamma   90.00
#
_symmetry.space_group_name_H-M   'P 1'
#
loop_
_entity.id
_entity.type
_entity.pdbx_description
1 polymer ?
#
loop_
_entity_poly.entity_id
_entity_poly.type
_entity_poly.pdbx_seq_one_letter_code
_entity_poly.pdbx_strand_id
1 'polypeptide(L)'
;MKKMQLTKNAMYCLCVIALVVVIAIVFKFSTKETPKQTKVVSKEVVDSVVVEDATLKVKLLDFVSSQESNEHYQDVTLTVDKNDKIQGYKISSKQIFHKIMQLLPPDQEAPLLNHSSEKPSHEAYVLILKGDIVKYRVNGKVKYRISNGYLTYQKQALVVESDYDSVYITSIDGKKEKMVRLDAYKKALNDIDNYMTMLQW
;
A
#
# COMPACT_ATOMS: atom_id res chain seq x y z
N MET A 1 46.84 -16.32 -71.81
CA MET A 1 45.72 -16.28 -70.85
C MET A 1 44.57 -15.50 -71.46
N LYS A 2 43.44 -16.16 -71.77
CA LYS A 2 42.26 -15.49 -72.34
C LYS A 2 41.50 -14.81 -71.20
N LYS A 3 41.44 -13.47 -71.21
CA LYS A 3 40.69 -12.69 -70.21
C LYS A 3 39.20 -12.97 -70.45
N MET A 4 38.58 -13.79 -69.60
CA MET A 4 37.13 -13.99 -69.62
C MET A 4 36.47 -12.65 -69.27
N GLN A 5 35.95 -11.97 -70.28
CA GLN A 5 35.10 -10.80 -70.07
C GLN A 5 33.66 -11.28 -69.93
N LEU A 6 33.08 -11.03 -68.77
CA LEU A 6 31.68 -11.31 -68.51
C LEU A 6 30.83 -10.45 -69.45
N THR A 7 29.89 -11.06 -70.18
CA THR A 7 28.96 -10.30 -71.02
C THR A 7 28.06 -9.44 -70.14
N LYS A 8 27.67 -8.25 -70.64
CA LYS A 8 26.83 -7.31 -69.86
C LYS A 8 25.58 -7.99 -69.29
N ASN A 9 24.97 -8.88 -70.04
CA ASN A 9 23.78 -9.63 -69.63
C ASN A 9 24.07 -10.63 -68.49
N ALA A 10 25.25 -11.28 -68.49
CA ALA A 10 25.66 -12.15 -67.39
C ALA A 10 25.96 -11.34 -66.11
N MET A 11 26.48 -10.11 -66.25
CA MET A 11 26.70 -9.21 -65.12
C MET A 11 25.38 -8.73 -64.51
N TYR A 12 24.40 -8.33 -65.33
CA TYR A 12 23.05 -7.98 -64.85
C TYR A 12 22.37 -9.16 -64.16
N CYS A 13 22.52 -10.37 -64.69
CA CYS A 13 21.94 -11.57 -64.10
C CYS A 13 22.51 -11.86 -62.70
N LEU A 14 23.83 -11.72 -62.53
CA LEU A 14 24.48 -11.88 -61.21
C LEU A 14 24.05 -10.79 -60.22
N CYS A 15 23.87 -9.53 -60.68
CA CYS A 15 23.37 -8.47 -59.82
C CYS A 15 21.94 -8.72 -59.33
N VAL A 16 21.05 -9.22 -60.20
CA VAL A 16 19.67 -9.55 -59.81
C VAL A 16 19.65 -10.71 -58.82
N ILE A 17 20.47 -11.75 -59.03
CA ILE A 17 20.58 -12.88 -58.11
C ILE A 17 21.07 -12.41 -56.73
N ALA A 18 22.12 -11.56 -56.69
CA ALA A 18 22.62 -11.01 -55.44
C ALA A 18 21.54 -10.20 -54.69
N LEU A 19 20.74 -9.42 -55.42
CA LEU A 19 19.69 -8.60 -54.84
C LEU A 19 18.53 -9.44 -54.27
N VAL A 20 18.15 -10.53 -54.95
CA VAL A 20 17.16 -11.49 -54.44
C VAL A 20 17.66 -12.20 -53.18
N VAL A 21 18.93 -12.57 -53.13
CA VAL A 21 19.54 -13.20 -51.94
C VAL A 21 19.54 -12.24 -50.75
N VAL A 22 19.87 -10.97 -50.96
CA VAL A 22 19.84 -9.95 -49.90
C VAL A 22 18.41 -9.76 -49.37
N ILE A 23 17.41 -9.68 -50.26
CA ILE A 23 16.00 -9.56 -49.85
C ILE A 23 15.55 -10.80 -49.05
N ALA A 24 15.93 -12.00 -49.48
CA ALA A 24 15.59 -13.25 -48.77
C ALA A 24 16.21 -13.32 -47.37
N ILE A 25 17.46 -12.85 -47.22
CA ILE A 25 18.15 -12.76 -45.93
C ILE A 25 17.44 -11.74 -45.03
N VAL A 26 17.14 -10.54 -45.54
CA VAL A 26 16.42 -9.50 -44.78
C VAL A 26 15.03 -9.97 -44.35
N PHE A 27 14.31 -10.71 -45.21
CA PHE A 27 13.02 -11.31 -44.85
C PHE A 27 13.16 -12.36 -43.76
N LYS A 28 14.15 -13.26 -43.84
CA LYS A 28 14.41 -14.28 -42.80
C LYS A 28 14.87 -13.69 -41.47
N PHE A 29 15.58 -12.55 -41.47
CA PHE A 29 16.01 -11.87 -40.25
C PHE A 29 14.98 -10.86 -39.70
N SER A 30 14.00 -10.42 -40.51
CA SER A 30 12.90 -9.54 -40.08
C SER A 30 11.75 -10.29 -39.43
N THR A 31 11.53 -11.56 -39.76
CA THR A 31 10.65 -12.45 -38.97
C THR A 31 11.40 -12.96 -37.73
N LYS A 32 11.72 -12.05 -36.82
CA LYS A 32 11.79 -12.43 -35.41
C LYS A 32 10.36 -12.77 -35.01
N GLU A 33 10.01 -14.05 -35.06
CA GLU A 33 8.85 -14.53 -34.30
C GLU A 33 9.09 -14.09 -32.86
N THR A 34 8.38 -13.04 -32.46
CA THR A 34 8.27 -12.69 -31.06
C THR A 34 7.67 -13.94 -30.44
N PRO A 35 8.33 -14.61 -29.48
CA PRO A 35 7.71 -15.74 -28.83
C PRO A 35 6.40 -15.20 -28.28
N LYS A 36 5.27 -15.69 -28.83
CA LYS A 36 3.97 -15.45 -28.23
C LYS A 36 4.11 -16.00 -26.82
N GLN A 37 4.37 -15.12 -25.86
CA GLN A 37 4.08 -15.41 -24.47
C GLN A 37 2.58 -15.66 -24.47
N THR A 38 2.20 -16.92 -24.55
CA THR A 38 0.90 -17.38 -24.13
C THR A 38 0.84 -17.00 -22.65
N LYS A 39 0.42 -15.76 -22.35
CA LYS A 39 -0.08 -15.42 -21.02
C LYS A 39 -1.21 -16.42 -20.81
N VAL A 40 -0.93 -17.46 -20.05
CA VAL A 40 -1.98 -18.31 -19.48
C VAL A 40 -2.87 -17.34 -18.75
N VAL A 41 -4.01 -17.01 -19.35
CA VAL A 41 -5.02 -16.16 -18.73
C VAL A 41 -5.52 -16.99 -17.56
N SER A 42 -4.95 -16.77 -16.38
CA SER A 42 -5.41 -17.41 -15.16
C SER A 42 -6.86 -17.02 -14.99
N LYS A 43 -7.77 -17.99 -15.09
CA LYS A 43 -9.19 -17.76 -14.88
C LYS A 43 -9.39 -17.47 -13.40
N GLU A 44 -9.34 -16.19 -13.06
CA GLU A 44 -9.61 -15.67 -11.74
C GLU A 44 -11.10 -15.36 -11.65
N VAL A 45 -11.75 -15.95 -10.67
CA VAL A 45 -13.18 -15.73 -10.40
C VAL A 45 -13.33 -15.32 -8.95
N VAL A 46 -14.15 -14.30 -8.71
CA VAL A 46 -14.60 -13.93 -7.36
C VAL A 46 -15.52 -15.03 -6.85
N ASP A 47 -15.18 -15.63 -5.71
CA ASP A 47 -15.96 -16.70 -5.08
C ASP A 47 -16.98 -16.08 -4.10
N SER A 48 -16.51 -15.25 -3.16
CA SER A 48 -17.37 -14.56 -2.18
C SER A 48 -16.64 -13.41 -1.48
N VAL A 49 -17.40 -12.49 -0.88
CA VAL A 49 -16.91 -11.60 0.18
C VAL A 49 -16.98 -12.37 1.49
N VAL A 50 -15.89 -12.43 2.27
CA VAL A 50 -15.83 -13.16 3.55
C VAL A 50 -15.77 -12.23 4.76
N VAL A 51 -15.35 -10.99 4.55
CA VAL A 51 -15.41 -9.89 5.51
C VAL A 51 -15.80 -8.65 4.70
N GLU A 52 -16.76 -7.87 5.17
CA GLU A 52 -17.33 -6.72 4.47
C GLU A 52 -17.14 -5.45 5.31
N ASP A 53 -16.63 -4.38 4.67
CA ASP A 53 -16.36 -3.03 5.23
C ASP A 53 -15.83 -3.02 6.68
N ALA A 54 -14.85 -3.87 6.97
CA ALA A 54 -14.32 -4.03 8.31
C ALA A 54 -13.03 -3.23 8.51
N THR A 55 -12.67 -2.98 9.76
CA THR A 55 -11.31 -2.55 10.12
C THR A 55 -10.35 -3.75 9.99
N LEU A 56 -9.39 -3.62 9.07
CA LEU A 56 -8.50 -4.69 8.63
C LEU A 56 -7.08 -4.56 9.19
N LYS A 57 -6.61 -3.34 9.46
CA LYS A 57 -5.28 -3.08 10.06
C LYS A 57 -5.28 -1.70 10.69
N VAL A 58 -4.66 -1.55 11.84
CA VAL A 58 -4.39 -0.25 12.46
C VAL A 58 -2.88 -0.08 12.63
N LYS A 59 -2.42 1.16 12.54
CA LYS A 59 -1.02 1.51 12.72
C LYS A 59 -0.92 2.90 13.34
N LEU A 60 -0.18 3.02 14.44
CA LEU A 60 0.24 4.32 14.92
C LEU A 60 1.22 4.91 13.90
N LEU A 61 0.85 6.07 13.35
CA LEU A 61 1.66 6.77 12.37
C LEU A 61 2.72 7.62 13.08
N ASP A 62 2.29 8.54 13.94
CA ASP A 62 3.19 9.45 14.65
C ASP A 62 2.52 10.13 15.85
N PHE A 63 3.34 10.77 16.69
CA PHE A 63 2.94 11.76 17.69
C PHE A 63 3.41 13.13 17.25
N VAL A 64 2.47 14.04 17.01
CA VAL A 64 2.79 15.36 16.46
C VAL A 64 2.69 16.38 17.56
N SER A 65 3.80 17.04 17.90
CA SER A 65 3.82 18.19 18.81
C SER A 65 3.87 19.49 18.02
N SER A 66 3.59 20.61 18.69
CA SER A 66 3.77 21.95 18.08
C SER A 66 5.25 22.27 17.74
N GLN A 67 6.20 21.56 18.34
CA GLN A 67 7.63 21.80 18.14
C GLN A 67 8.18 21.03 16.93
N GLU A 68 7.58 19.89 16.61
CA GLU A 68 8.03 18.96 15.57
C GLU A 68 7.06 18.88 14.38
N SER A 69 6.03 19.73 14.34
CA SER A 69 5.00 19.68 13.32
C SER A 69 5.53 20.05 11.94
N ASN A 70 5.15 19.25 10.95
CA ASN A 70 5.32 19.55 9.53
C ASN A 70 3.93 19.76 8.91
N GLU A 71 3.61 21.00 8.54
CA GLU A 71 2.30 21.36 8.00
C GLU A 71 2.12 20.96 6.52
N HIS A 72 3.10 20.33 5.90
CA HIS A 72 2.98 19.87 4.52
C HIS A 72 2.12 18.61 4.39
N TYR A 73 1.40 18.53 3.27
CA TYR A 73 0.78 17.27 2.87
C TYR A 73 1.84 16.22 2.59
N GLN A 74 1.61 15.01 3.08
CA GLN A 74 2.48 13.86 2.88
C GLN A 74 1.69 12.65 2.38
N ASP A 75 2.33 11.84 1.53
CA ASP A 75 1.81 10.54 1.11
C ASP A 75 2.17 9.48 2.17
N VAL A 76 1.16 9.08 2.94
CA VAL A 76 1.29 8.05 3.97
C VAL A 76 0.92 6.71 3.38
N THR A 77 1.78 5.71 3.61
CA THR A 77 1.57 4.36 3.11
C THR A 77 1.34 3.36 4.24
N LEU A 78 0.42 2.42 3.99
CA LEU A 78 0.23 1.23 4.82
C LEU A 78 0.37 -0.01 3.93
N THR A 79 1.29 -0.87 4.32
CA THR A 79 1.57 -2.12 3.62
C THR A 79 0.91 -3.29 4.33
N VAL A 80 0.24 -4.12 3.55
CA VAL A 80 -0.18 -5.48 3.93
C VAL A 80 0.72 -6.43 3.16
N ASP A 81 1.54 -7.17 3.87
CA ASP A 81 2.48 -8.10 3.26
C ASP A 81 1.80 -9.42 2.88
N LYS A 82 2.47 -10.16 2.00
CA LYS A 82 2.01 -11.49 1.64
C LYS A 82 2.05 -12.40 2.87
N ASN A 83 0.98 -13.16 3.06
CA ASN A 83 0.72 -14.04 4.20
C ASN A 83 0.40 -13.34 5.53
N ASP A 84 0.27 -12.01 5.55
CA ASP A 84 -0.32 -11.31 6.70
C ASP A 84 -1.66 -11.97 7.05
N LYS A 85 -1.85 -12.27 8.33
CA LYS A 85 -3.10 -12.83 8.86
C LYS A 85 -3.97 -11.68 9.33
N ILE A 86 -5.05 -11.40 8.61
CA ILE A 86 -6.00 -10.32 8.91
C ILE A 86 -7.37 -10.94 9.10
N GLN A 87 -8.01 -10.68 10.26
CA GLN A 87 -9.32 -11.22 10.59
C GLN A 87 -9.41 -12.75 10.40
N GLY A 88 -8.31 -13.46 10.66
CA GLY A 88 -8.21 -14.92 10.46
C GLY A 88 -7.73 -15.38 9.07
N TYR A 89 -7.74 -14.52 8.05
CA TYR A 89 -7.43 -14.87 6.66
C TYR A 89 -6.00 -14.49 6.26
N LYS A 90 -5.31 -15.38 5.53
CA LYS A 90 -3.97 -15.12 4.99
C LYS A 90 -4.06 -14.39 3.65
N ILE A 91 -3.56 -13.17 3.59
CA ILE A 91 -3.58 -12.34 2.37
C ILE A 91 -2.59 -12.87 1.34
N SER A 92 -3.04 -13.07 0.11
CA SER A 92 -2.32 -13.83 -0.92
C SER A 92 -1.20 -13.07 -1.63
N SER A 93 -1.18 -11.74 -1.52
CA SER A 93 -0.21 -10.86 -2.18
C SER A 93 0.01 -9.60 -1.38
N LYS A 94 1.20 -9.00 -1.53
CA LYS A 94 1.49 -7.67 -1.00
C LYS A 94 0.52 -6.65 -1.60
N GLN A 95 -0.03 -5.79 -0.76
CA GLN A 95 -0.91 -4.68 -1.15
C GLN A 95 -0.46 -3.42 -0.41
N ILE A 96 -0.42 -2.30 -1.12
CA ILE A 96 0.02 -1.01 -0.60
C ILE A 96 -1.14 -0.04 -0.75
N PHE A 97 -1.50 0.61 0.35
CA PHE A 97 -2.55 1.60 0.40
C PHE A 97 -1.93 2.96 0.71
N HIS A 98 -2.46 4.00 0.07
CA HIS A 98 -1.93 5.36 0.12
C HIS A 98 -2.98 6.32 0.68
N LYS A 99 -2.52 7.35 1.40
CA LYS A 99 -3.36 8.45 1.85
C LYS A 99 -2.54 9.73 1.89
N ILE A 100 -3.02 10.75 1.19
CA ILE A 100 -2.48 12.10 1.30
C ILE A 100 -3.13 12.78 2.51
N MET A 101 -2.33 13.25 3.46
CA MET A 101 -2.81 13.93 4.67
C MET A 101 -1.76 14.87 5.27
N GLN A 102 -2.21 15.78 6.13
CA GLN A 102 -1.36 16.62 6.97
C GLN A 102 -1.36 16.12 8.41
N LEU A 103 -0.20 16.18 9.04
CA LEU A 103 0.00 15.87 10.44
C LEU A 103 0.14 17.19 11.21
N LEU A 104 -1.00 17.68 11.68
CA LEU A 104 -1.09 18.93 12.43
C LEU A 104 -0.96 18.65 13.94
N PRO A 105 -0.33 19.56 14.69
CA PRO A 105 -0.29 19.48 16.15
C PRO A 105 -1.69 19.67 16.75
N PRO A 106 -1.86 19.44 18.06
CA PRO A 106 -3.11 19.74 18.74
C PRO A 106 -3.50 21.21 18.60
N ASP A 107 -4.80 21.46 18.62
CA ASP A 107 -5.32 22.83 18.69
C ASP A 107 -4.99 23.42 20.08
N GLN A 108 -4.18 24.47 20.13
CA GLN A 108 -3.61 25.03 21.36
C GLN A 108 -4.65 25.68 22.28
N GLU A 109 -5.88 25.86 21.81
CA GLU A 109 -6.98 26.51 22.53
C GLU A 109 -7.96 25.52 23.17
N ALA A 110 -7.93 24.24 22.79
CA ALA A 110 -8.85 23.22 23.33
C ALA A 110 -8.18 22.41 24.45
N PRO A 111 -8.69 22.45 25.70
CA PRO A 111 -8.21 21.54 26.74
C PRO A 111 -8.56 20.09 26.39
N LEU A 112 -7.81 19.14 26.95
CA LEU A 112 -8.07 17.69 26.76
C LEU A 112 -9.53 17.32 27.07
N LEU A 113 -10.12 17.95 28.10
CA LEU A 113 -11.53 17.89 28.45
C LEU A 113 -12.06 19.30 28.74
N ASN A 114 -13.39 19.48 28.62
CA ASN A 114 -14.12 20.73 28.93
C ASN A 114 -13.88 21.30 30.34
N HIS A 115 -13.15 20.60 31.22
CA HIS A 115 -12.82 21.00 32.58
C HIS A 115 -11.34 20.79 32.97
N SER A 116 -10.49 20.33 32.04
CA SER A 116 -9.06 20.15 32.29
C SER A 116 -8.33 21.48 32.07
N SER A 117 -7.38 21.80 32.95
CA SER A 117 -6.41 22.88 32.69
C SER A 117 -5.29 22.43 31.76
N GLU A 118 -5.16 21.12 31.53
CA GLU A 118 -4.08 20.53 30.74
C GLU A 118 -4.37 20.67 29.25
N LYS A 119 -3.48 21.38 28.57
CA LYS A 119 -3.51 21.56 27.13
C LYS A 119 -2.81 20.39 26.46
N PRO A 120 -3.37 19.82 25.39
CA PRO A 120 -2.73 18.72 24.68
C PRO A 120 -1.37 19.14 24.14
N SER A 121 -0.34 18.35 24.46
CA SER A 121 1.02 18.58 23.98
C SER A 121 1.30 17.86 22.66
N HIS A 122 0.59 16.76 22.40
CA HIS A 122 0.76 15.94 21.20
C HIS A 122 -0.57 15.45 20.64
N GLU A 123 -0.61 15.24 19.32
CA GLU A 123 -1.70 14.57 18.62
C GLU A 123 -1.19 13.20 18.12
N ALA A 124 -1.81 12.11 18.57
CA ALA A 124 -1.57 10.78 18.01
C ALA A 124 -2.38 10.60 16.73
N TYR A 125 -1.70 10.25 15.65
CA TYR A 125 -2.35 9.87 14.40
C TYR A 125 -2.36 8.36 14.26
N VAL A 126 -3.55 7.76 14.26
CA VAL A 126 -3.74 6.32 14.05
C VAL A 126 -4.32 6.10 12.67
N LEU A 127 -3.55 5.43 11.81
CA LEU A 127 -3.96 5.07 10.47
C LEU A 127 -4.76 3.77 10.51
N ILE A 128 -5.91 3.76 9.83
CA ILE A 128 -6.87 2.65 9.85
C ILE A 128 -7.13 2.22 8.41
N LEU A 129 -6.78 0.96 8.09
CA LEU A 129 -7.16 0.31 6.85
C LEU A 129 -8.54 -0.31 7.01
N LYS A 130 -9.49 0.13 6.19
CA LYS A 130 -10.82 -0.47 6.05
C LYS A 130 -10.99 -1.12 4.69
N GLY A 131 -11.92 -2.07 4.59
CA GLY A 131 -12.34 -2.66 3.32
C GLY A 131 -12.84 -4.09 3.48
N ASP A 132 -12.90 -4.77 2.35
CA ASP A 132 -13.43 -6.13 2.25
C ASP A 132 -12.29 -7.15 2.18
N ILE A 133 -12.50 -8.35 2.74
CA ILE A 133 -11.70 -9.53 2.38
C ILE A 133 -12.49 -10.35 1.38
N VAL A 134 -11.96 -10.49 0.18
CA VAL A 134 -12.59 -11.22 -0.91
C VAL A 134 -11.84 -12.52 -1.18
N LYS A 135 -12.62 -13.59 -1.28
CA LYS A 135 -12.17 -14.93 -1.65
C LYS A 135 -12.19 -15.06 -3.17
N TYR A 136 -11.04 -15.36 -3.75
CA TYR A 136 -10.85 -15.62 -5.18
C TYR A 136 -10.51 -17.09 -5.40
N ARG A 137 -10.95 -17.63 -6.54
CA ARG A 137 -10.48 -18.91 -7.07
C ARG A 137 -9.59 -18.65 -8.28
N VAL A 138 -8.30 -18.97 -8.15
CA VAL A 138 -7.31 -18.80 -9.21
C VAL A 138 -6.76 -20.18 -9.56
N ASN A 139 -7.10 -20.69 -10.75
CA ASN A 139 -6.68 -22.02 -11.22
C ASN A 139 -7.03 -23.12 -10.19
N GLY A 140 -8.24 -23.09 -9.64
CA GLY A 140 -8.73 -24.03 -8.62
C GLY A 140 -8.22 -23.78 -7.19
N LYS A 141 -7.27 -22.86 -6.98
CA LYS A 141 -6.72 -22.54 -5.65
C LYS A 141 -7.43 -21.34 -5.04
N VAL A 142 -7.76 -21.43 -3.75
CA VAL A 142 -8.34 -20.32 -2.98
C VAL A 142 -7.26 -19.30 -2.63
N LYS A 143 -7.58 -18.02 -2.82
CA LYS A 143 -6.75 -16.88 -2.42
C LYS A 143 -7.62 -15.82 -1.76
N TYR A 144 -7.10 -15.16 -0.74
CA TYR A 144 -7.75 -14.01 -0.13
C TYR A 144 -7.00 -12.73 -0.51
N ARG A 145 -7.74 -11.67 -0.83
CA ARG A 145 -7.19 -10.33 -1.05
C ARG A 145 -8.09 -9.30 -0.40
N ILE A 146 -7.53 -8.13 -0.18
CA ILE A 146 -8.33 -6.99 0.28
C ILE A 146 -8.92 -6.34 -0.97
N SER A 147 -10.20 -6.04 -0.96
CA SER A 147 -10.88 -5.29 -2.02
C SER A 147 -11.58 -4.09 -1.42
N ASN A 148 -11.82 -3.06 -2.24
CA ASN A 148 -12.38 -1.80 -1.77
C ASN A 148 -11.62 -1.22 -0.56
N GLY A 149 -10.31 -1.47 -0.49
CA GLY A 149 -9.49 -1.07 0.64
C GLY A 149 -9.14 0.41 0.59
N TYR A 150 -9.39 1.13 1.67
CA TYR A 150 -9.05 2.54 1.79
C TYR A 150 -8.49 2.87 3.18
N LEU A 151 -7.68 3.93 3.22
CA LEU A 151 -7.12 4.44 4.47
C LEU A 151 -7.96 5.58 5.00
N THR A 152 -8.36 5.46 6.26
CA THR A 152 -8.84 6.55 7.09
C THR A 152 -7.87 6.75 8.26
N TYR A 153 -8.07 7.79 9.05
CA TYR A 153 -7.30 8.00 10.29
C TYR A 153 -8.22 8.46 11.41
N GLN A 154 -7.77 8.22 12.63
CA GLN A 154 -8.30 8.82 13.84
C GLN A 154 -7.18 9.64 14.49
N LYS A 155 -7.56 10.78 15.06
CA LYS A 155 -6.67 11.59 15.87
C LYS A 155 -7.05 11.47 17.33
N GLN A 156 -6.07 11.52 18.20
CA GLN A 156 -6.26 11.52 19.64
C GLN A 156 -5.30 12.51 20.28
N ALA A 157 -5.86 13.55 20.89
CA ALA A 157 -5.12 14.52 21.68
C ALA A 157 -4.55 13.85 22.95
N LEU A 158 -3.32 14.20 23.31
CA LEU A 158 -2.56 13.62 24.41
C LEU A 158 -1.83 14.70 25.20
N VAL A 159 -1.61 14.43 26.49
CA VAL A 159 -0.53 15.07 27.25
C VAL A 159 0.51 14.02 27.56
N VAL A 160 1.69 14.21 27.01
CA VAL A 160 2.87 13.40 27.30
C VAL A 160 3.51 13.91 28.60
N GLU A 161 3.61 13.03 29.58
CA GLU A 161 4.31 13.27 30.84
C GLU A 161 5.69 12.61 30.81
N SER A 162 6.68 13.39 30.42
CA SER A 162 8.06 12.93 30.25
C SER A 162 8.65 12.34 31.53
N ASP A 163 8.28 12.90 32.70
CA ASP A 163 8.78 12.47 34.01
C ASP A 163 8.26 11.08 34.42
N TYR A 164 7.18 10.61 33.80
CA TYR A 164 6.46 9.40 34.19
C TYR A 164 6.36 8.35 33.09
N ASP A 165 7.03 8.53 31.94
CA ASP A 165 6.95 7.63 30.76
C ASP A 165 5.49 7.26 30.42
N SER A 166 4.62 8.27 30.46
CA SER A 166 3.18 8.08 30.44
C SER A 166 2.49 9.15 29.62
N VAL A 167 1.26 8.84 29.21
CA VAL A 167 0.39 9.74 28.46
C VAL A 167 -0.98 9.79 29.11
N TYR A 168 -1.51 11.00 29.23
CA TYR A 168 -2.92 11.21 29.50
C TYR A 168 -3.69 11.18 28.18
N ILE A 169 -4.74 10.36 28.16
CA ILE A 169 -5.61 10.18 27.00
C ILE A 169 -7.06 10.30 27.43
N THR A 170 -7.92 10.70 26.49
CA THR A 170 -9.37 10.73 26.71
C THR A 170 -10.06 9.48 26.16
N SER A 171 -11.23 9.16 26.71
CA SER A 171 -12.15 8.19 26.13
C SER A 171 -12.64 8.66 24.75
N ILE A 172 -13.09 7.74 23.91
CA ILE A 172 -13.55 8.07 22.55
C ILE A 172 -14.73 9.05 22.51
N ASP A 173 -15.53 9.13 23.57
CA ASP A 173 -16.63 10.09 23.73
C ASP A 173 -16.18 11.42 24.35
N GLY A 174 -14.90 11.56 24.70
CA GLY A 174 -14.30 12.76 25.26
C GLY A 174 -14.86 13.12 26.63
N LYS A 175 -15.23 12.13 27.47
CA LYS A 175 -15.82 12.38 28.79
C LYS A 175 -14.96 11.96 29.97
N LYS A 176 -13.97 11.10 29.74
CA LYS A 176 -13.11 10.59 30.80
C LYS A 176 -11.65 10.71 30.38
N GLU A 177 -10.76 10.84 31.37
CA GLU A 177 -9.30 10.83 31.20
C GLU A 177 -8.68 9.67 31.98
N LYS A 178 -7.59 9.11 31.44
CA LYS A 178 -6.75 8.15 32.14
C LYS A 178 -5.29 8.33 31.77
N MET A 179 -4.42 8.01 32.71
CA MET A 179 -2.98 7.90 32.48
C MET A 179 -2.64 6.47 32.07
N VAL A 180 -1.84 6.31 31.02
CA VAL A 180 -1.30 5.01 30.61
C VAL A 180 0.19 5.14 30.29
N ARG A 181 0.93 4.04 30.45
CA ARG A 181 2.34 4.02 30.04
C ARG A 181 2.47 4.23 28.53
N LEU A 182 3.43 5.05 28.11
CA LEU A 182 3.61 5.43 26.71
C LEU A 182 3.85 4.22 25.80
N ASP A 183 4.67 3.26 26.23
CA ASP A 183 4.93 2.04 25.47
C ASP A 183 3.70 1.14 25.33
N ALA A 184 2.91 1.02 26.40
CA ALA A 184 1.66 0.27 26.36
C ALA A 184 0.66 0.92 25.40
N TYR A 185 0.62 2.25 25.40
CA TYR A 185 -0.19 3.03 24.47
C TYR A 185 0.25 2.83 23.02
N LYS A 186 1.53 3.01 22.70
CA LYS A 186 2.10 2.76 21.37
C LYS A 186 1.80 1.35 20.87
N LYS A 187 1.93 0.34 21.74
CA LYS A 187 1.65 -1.06 21.40
C LYS A 187 0.17 -1.27 21.10
N ALA A 188 -0.73 -0.72 21.91
CA ALA A 188 -2.18 -0.86 21.71
C ALA A 188 -2.65 -0.24 20.39
N LEU A 189 -2.09 0.92 20.00
CA LEU A 189 -2.46 1.60 18.75
C LEU A 189 -1.92 0.95 17.47
N ASN A 190 -1.14 -0.12 17.59
CA ASN A 190 -0.64 -0.92 16.47
C ASN A 190 -1.34 -2.29 16.36
N ASP A 191 -2.43 -2.49 17.11
CA ASP A 191 -3.17 -3.74 17.15
C ASP A 191 -4.68 -3.47 17.17
N ILE A 192 -5.45 -4.17 16.33
CA ILE A 192 -6.88 -3.87 16.11
C ILE A 192 -7.70 -4.14 17.38
N ASP A 193 -7.41 -5.23 18.07
CA ASP A 193 -8.18 -5.68 19.23
C ASP A 193 -7.90 -4.77 20.44
N ASN A 194 -6.65 -4.36 20.60
CA ASN A 194 -6.23 -3.47 21.68
C ASN A 194 -6.60 -2.01 21.42
N TYR A 195 -6.63 -1.57 20.15
CA TYR A 195 -6.98 -0.21 19.77
C TYR A 195 -8.36 0.22 20.32
N MET A 196 -9.38 -0.60 20.07
CA MET A 196 -10.75 -0.29 20.51
C MET A 196 -10.85 -0.31 22.03
N THR A 197 -10.27 -1.33 22.67
CA THR A 197 -10.29 -1.48 24.13
C THR A 197 -9.55 -0.34 24.85
N MET A 198 -8.49 0.20 24.25
CA MET A 198 -7.74 1.32 24.82
C MET A 198 -8.56 2.60 24.90
N LEU A 199 -9.52 2.80 24.00
CA LEU A 199 -10.28 4.05 23.84
C LEU A 199 -11.75 3.94 24.28
N GLN A 200 -12.30 2.74 24.44
CA GLN A 200 -13.70 2.49 24.83
C GLN A 200 -13.83 2.10 26.31
N TRP A 201 -13.90 3.09 27.21
CA TRP A 201 -14.04 2.89 28.66
C TRP A 201 -14.81 4.03 29.33
#